data_AF-A0A7S0QSN3-F1
#
_entry.id   AF-A0A7S0QSN3-F1
#
_cell.length_a   1.000
_cell.length_b   1.000
_cell.length_c   1.000
_cell.angle_alpha   90.00
_cell.angle_beta   90.00
_cell.angle_gamma   90.00
#
_symmetry.space_group_name_H-M   'P 1'
#
loop_
_entity.id
_entity.type
_entity.pdbx_description
1 polymer ?
#
loop_
_entity_poly.entity_id
_entity_poly.type
_entity_poly.pdbx_seq_one_letter_code
_entity_poly.pdbx_strand_id
1 'polypeptide(L)'
;ENMPAAPKPPQKAAETSKGTSLAANNTHASAIRKKTGKNTTKIRSVKDQIRGLERLLLKKDLAPEGKEKAEKALADLRQRQVANKQKDKEIKYSRKYHMIKFFERQKIERRLSKAQRALEIAEGGKDKLSAAEREQKVRQRDQLLEDLEYVTHFPR
;
A
#
# COMPACT_ATOMS: atom_id res chain seq x y z
N GLU A 1 41.81 12.82 62.71
CA GLU A 1 41.16 13.69 61.72
C GLU A 1 41.27 13.04 60.35
N ASN A 2 40.13 12.71 59.72
CA ASN A 2 39.98 12.64 58.26
C ASN A 2 38.50 12.41 57.94
N MET A 3 37.83 13.44 57.42
CA MET A 3 36.41 13.45 57.08
C MET A 3 36.16 12.76 55.73
N PRO A 4 35.04 12.04 55.54
CA PRO A 4 34.63 11.57 54.22
C PRO A 4 33.95 12.72 53.44
N ALA A 5 34.54 13.10 52.31
CA ALA A 5 33.99 14.11 51.41
C ALA A 5 32.79 13.56 50.61
N ALA A 6 31.68 14.31 50.63
CA ALA A 6 30.46 14.09 49.87
C ALA A 6 30.66 14.36 48.35
N PRO A 7 29.77 13.85 47.46
CA PRO A 7 29.99 13.80 46.01
C PRO A 7 29.76 15.16 45.31
N LYS A 8 30.54 15.40 44.25
CA LYS A 8 30.41 16.61 43.40
C LYS A 8 29.26 16.48 42.35
N PRO A 9 28.57 17.60 42.02
CA PRO A 9 27.44 17.64 41.08
C PRO A 9 27.86 17.54 39.59
N PRO A 10 26.92 17.23 38.68
CA PRO A 10 27.20 16.85 37.30
C PRO A 10 27.61 18.03 36.41
N GLN A 11 28.67 17.86 35.62
CA GLN A 11 29.07 18.80 34.58
C GLN A 11 28.37 18.48 33.24
N LYS A 12 27.81 19.54 32.64
CA LYS A 12 27.16 19.59 31.33
C LYS A 12 28.18 19.50 30.18
N ALA A 13 27.64 19.07 29.03
CA ALA A 13 28.02 19.39 27.64
C ALA A 13 29.19 18.62 26.99
N ALA A 14 28.82 17.64 26.17
CA ALA A 14 29.43 17.40 24.85
C ALA A 14 28.34 16.87 23.91
N GLU A 15 28.11 17.62 22.84
CA GLU A 15 26.98 17.52 21.93
C GLU A 15 27.12 16.32 20.98
N THR A 16 26.12 15.45 20.97
CA THR A 16 25.94 14.43 19.93
C THR A 16 25.12 15.03 18.78
N SER A 17 25.77 15.58 17.75
CA SER A 17 25.11 15.98 16.51
C SER A 17 24.93 14.79 15.57
N LYS A 18 24.02 13.87 15.92
CA LYS A 18 23.51 12.88 14.96
C LYS A 18 22.59 13.60 13.97
N GLY A 19 23.03 13.67 12.72
CA GLY A 19 22.31 14.31 11.62
C GLY A 19 20.88 13.80 11.47
N THR A 20 19.93 14.68 11.76
CA THR A 20 18.53 14.59 11.33
C THR A 20 18.43 15.20 9.93
N SER A 21 18.41 14.37 8.89
CA SER A 21 18.00 14.78 7.54
C SER A 21 16.48 14.95 7.50
N LEU A 22 16.00 16.10 7.94
CA LEU A 22 14.61 16.50 7.78
C LEU A 22 14.35 16.92 6.34
N ALA A 23 13.43 16.17 5.74
CA ALA A 23 12.85 16.36 4.42
C ALA A 23 12.43 17.81 4.12
N ALA A 24 12.99 18.32 3.02
CA ALA A 24 12.32 18.99 1.92
C ALA A 24 11.06 19.84 2.21
N ASN A 25 11.25 21.15 2.37
CA ASN A 25 10.25 22.15 1.99
C ASN A 25 10.80 22.97 0.82
N ASN A 26 10.57 22.52 -0.40
CA ASN A 26 10.87 23.28 -1.62
C ASN A 26 9.55 23.64 -2.31
N THR A 27 8.85 24.61 -1.74
CA THR A 27 7.73 25.31 -2.39
C THR A 27 8.30 26.52 -3.12
N HIS A 28 8.02 26.59 -4.43
CA HIS A 28 8.37 27.65 -5.39
C HIS A 28 9.77 27.58 -6.04
N ALA A 29 10.00 26.50 -6.77
CA ALA A 29 10.94 26.51 -7.89
C ALA A 29 10.28 25.92 -9.15
N SER A 30 9.30 26.64 -9.71
CA SER A 30 8.91 26.48 -11.11
C SER A 30 10.02 27.07 -11.99
N ALA A 31 11.20 26.44 -11.94
CA ALA A 31 12.30 26.75 -12.81
C ALA A 31 11.93 26.28 -14.22
N ILE A 32 11.83 27.26 -15.11
CA ILE A 32 11.76 27.13 -16.57
C ILE A 32 12.87 26.14 -16.99
N ARG A 33 12.51 24.87 -17.19
CA ARG A 33 13.43 23.86 -17.72
C ARG A 33 13.68 24.19 -19.19
N LYS A 34 14.87 24.73 -19.44
CA LYS A 34 15.46 24.95 -20.76
C LYS A 34 15.35 23.66 -21.58
N LYS A 35 14.66 23.76 -22.71
CA LYS A 35 14.32 22.67 -23.64
C LYS A 35 15.61 22.19 -24.33
N THR A 36 16.27 21.19 -23.77
CA THR A 36 17.34 20.47 -24.47
C THR A 36 16.70 19.42 -25.39
N GLY A 37 17.04 19.48 -26.67
CA GLY A 37 16.34 18.84 -27.77
C GLY A 37 16.51 17.33 -27.82
N LYS A 38 15.65 16.62 -27.09
CA LYS A 38 15.28 15.25 -27.43
C LYS A 38 13.76 15.21 -27.43
N ASN A 39 13.16 15.10 -28.61
CA ASN A 39 11.71 14.96 -28.81
C ASN A 39 11.23 13.65 -28.19
N THR A 40 11.19 13.59 -26.86
CA THR A 40 10.41 12.60 -26.13
C THR A 40 8.98 13.04 -26.30
N THR A 41 8.29 12.46 -27.28
CA THR A 41 6.85 12.64 -27.45
C THR A 41 6.20 12.27 -26.13
N LYS A 42 5.74 13.28 -25.38
CA LYS A 42 5.03 13.08 -24.12
C LYS A 42 3.89 12.10 -24.39
N ILE A 43 3.92 10.94 -23.71
CA ILE A 43 2.85 9.95 -23.81
C ILE A 43 1.58 10.65 -23.34
N ARG A 44 0.64 10.85 -24.28
CA ARG A 44 -0.64 11.52 -23.98
C ARG A 44 -1.48 10.61 -23.09
N SER A 45 -2.23 11.20 -22.16
CA SER A 45 -3.15 10.43 -21.33
C SER A 45 -4.27 9.84 -22.20
N VAL A 46 -4.85 8.70 -21.79
CA VAL A 46 -5.99 8.08 -22.50
C VAL A 46 -7.15 9.06 -22.67
N LYS A 47 -7.39 9.94 -21.68
CA LYS A 47 -8.42 10.98 -21.76
C LYS A 47 -8.11 12.02 -22.85
N ASP A 48 -6.85 12.41 -22.99
CA ASP A 48 -6.45 13.39 -24.01
C ASP A 48 -6.46 12.78 -25.41
N GLN A 49 -6.17 11.48 -25.53
CA GLN A 49 -6.32 10.74 -26.78
C GLN A 49 -7.79 10.67 -27.21
N ILE A 50 -8.70 10.33 -26.30
CA ILE A 50 -10.17 10.32 -26.56
C ILE A 50 -10.63 11.69 -27.02
N ARG A 51 -10.34 12.76 -26.26
CA ARG A 51 -10.72 14.14 -26.62
C ARG A 51 -10.12 14.56 -27.96
N GLY A 52 -8.90 14.12 -28.27
CA GLY A 52 -8.24 14.40 -29.54
C GLY A 52 -8.97 13.77 -30.72
N LEU A 53 -9.41 12.51 -30.58
CA LEU A 53 -10.19 11.82 -31.61
C LEU A 53 -11.62 12.38 -31.73
N GLU A 54 -12.28 12.71 -30.63
CA GLU A 54 -13.60 13.36 -30.66
C GLU A 54 -13.56 14.70 -31.41
N ARG A 55 -12.53 15.52 -31.14
CA ARG A 55 -12.31 16.78 -31.89
C ARG A 55 -11.97 16.54 -33.35
N LEU A 56 -11.27 15.46 -33.69
CA LEU A 56 -10.94 15.11 -35.06
C LEU A 56 -12.19 14.72 -35.86
N LEU A 57 -13.07 13.91 -35.27
CA LEU A 57 -14.34 13.48 -35.87
C LEU A 57 -15.32 14.66 -36.07
N LEU A 58 -15.21 15.71 -35.27
CA LEU A 58 -16.01 16.93 -35.42
C LEU A 58 -15.63 17.78 -36.65
N LYS A 59 -14.47 17.54 -37.28
CA LYS A 59 -14.02 18.29 -38.45
C LYS A 59 -14.75 17.82 -39.71
N LYS A 60 -15.26 18.78 -40.49
CA LYS A 60 -16.03 18.51 -41.71
C LYS A 60 -15.18 17.91 -42.84
N ASP A 61 -13.88 18.20 -42.86
CA ASP A 61 -12.97 17.88 -43.99
C ASP A 61 -12.25 16.53 -43.87
N LEU A 62 -12.79 15.58 -43.11
CA LEU A 62 -12.14 14.28 -42.91
C LEU A 62 -12.61 13.26 -43.97
N ALA A 63 -11.64 12.61 -44.63
CA ALA A 63 -11.90 11.53 -45.58
C ALA A 63 -12.69 10.38 -44.91
N PRO A 64 -13.60 9.70 -45.64
CA PRO A 64 -14.46 8.65 -45.07
C PRO A 64 -13.66 7.52 -44.40
N GLU A 65 -12.58 7.03 -45.04
CA GLU A 65 -11.70 6.02 -44.42
C GLU A 65 -11.04 6.51 -43.13
N GLY A 66 -10.71 7.81 -43.05
CA GLY A 66 -10.13 8.42 -41.86
C GLY A 66 -11.14 8.52 -40.72
N LYS A 67 -12.43 8.71 -41.03
CA LYS A 67 -13.53 8.71 -40.05
C LYS A 67 -13.71 7.33 -39.43
N GLU A 68 -13.83 6.29 -40.25
CA GLU A 68 -14.00 4.91 -39.76
C GLU A 68 -12.83 4.47 -38.85
N LYS A 69 -11.59 4.76 -39.26
CA LYS A 69 -10.40 4.47 -38.44
C LYS A 69 -10.41 5.23 -37.11
N ALA A 70 -10.80 6.49 -37.12
CA ALA A 70 -10.87 7.32 -35.91
C ALA A 70 -12.00 6.88 -34.97
N GLU A 71 -13.15 6.47 -35.49
CA GLU A 71 -14.27 5.91 -34.71
C GLU A 71 -13.91 4.59 -34.05
N LYS A 72 -13.28 3.67 -34.80
CA LYS A 72 -12.78 2.40 -34.25
C LYS A 72 -11.75 2.63 -33.15
N ALA A 73 -10.79 3.52 -33.39
CA ALA A 73 -9.80 3.88 -32.38
C ALA A 73 -10.42 4.55 -31.14
N LEU A 74 -11.47 5.35 -31.31
CA LEU A 74 -12.22 5.96 -30.21
C LEU A 74 -12.92 4.89 -29.36
N ALA A 75 -13.56 3.90 -30.00
CA ALA A 75 -14.21 2.79 -29.33
C ALA A 75 -13.20 1.99 -28.48
N ASP A 76 -12.05 1.64 -29.08
CA ASP A 76 -10.97 0.92 -28.38
C ASP A 76 -10.45 1.71 -27.17
N LEU A 77 -10.23 3.03 -27.32
CA LEU A 77 -9.76 3.87 -26.22
C LEU A 77 -10.80 4.02 -25.11
N ARG A 78 -12.10 4.07 -25.45
CA ARG A 78 -13.17 4.08 -24.44
C ARG A 78 -13.24 2.77 -23.68
N GLN A 79 -13.06 1.62 -24.34
CA GLN A 79 -12.97 0.33 -23.66
C GLN A 79 -11.78 0.29 -22.69
N ARG A 80 -10.61 0.77 -23.13
CA ARG A 80 -9.42 0.91 -22.26
C ARG A 80 -9.67 1.86 -21.09
N GLN A 81 -10.40 2.96 -21.29
CA GLN A 81 -10.75 3.90 -20.22
C GLN A 81 -11.59 3.22 -19.12
N VAL A 82 -12.55 2.36 -19.49
CA VAL A 82 -13.36 1.62 -18.52
C VAL A 82 -12.49 0.65 -17.71
N ALA A 83 -11.62 -0.10 -18.37
CA ALA A 83 -10.68 -1.00 -17.70
C ALA A 83 -9.75 -0.24 -16.74
N ASN A 84 -9.22 0.91 -17.15
CA ASN A 84 -8.37 1.75 -16.31
C ASN A 84 -9.13 2.29 -15.09
N LYS A 85 -10.39 2.69 -15.25
CA LYS A 85 -11.21 3.13 -14.11
C LYS A 85 -11.38 2.04 -13.04
N GLN A 86 -11.49 0.77 -13.44
CA GLN A 86 -11.57 -0.34 -12.49
C GLN A 86 -10.24 -0.56 -11.79
N LYS A 87 -9.13 -0.56 -12.54
CA LYS A 87 -7.77 -0.66 -11.98
C LYS A 87 -7.47 0.47 -10.99
N ASP A 88 -7.88 1.70 -11.32
CA ASP A 88 -7.68 2.86 -10.44
C ASP A 88 -8.45 2.70 -9.12
N LYS A 89 -9.66 2.12 -9.15
CA LYS A 89 -10.45 1.81 -7.95
C LYS A 89 -9.76 0.73 -7.11
N GLU A 90 -9.30 -0.34 -7.74
CA GLU A 90 -8.55 -1.42 -7.08
C GLU A 90 -7.29 -0.87 -6.40
N ILE A 91 -6.50 -0.06 -7.12
CA ILE A 91 -5.30 0.59 -6.54
C ILE A 91 -5.70 1.49 -5.36
N LYS A 92 -6.79 2.25 -5.48
CA LYS A 92 -7.28 3.12 -4.42
C LYS A 92 -7.67 2.33 -3.17
N TYR A 93 -8.45 1.26 -3.33
CA TYR A 93 -8.90 0.45 -2.19
C TYR A 93 -7.78 -0.40 -1.60
N SER A 94 -6.97 -1.04 -2.45
CA SER A 94 -5.75 -1.71 -2.04
C SER A 94 -4.89 -0.80 -1.16
N ARG A 95 -4.57 0.43 -1.59
CA ARG A 95 -3.79 1.38 -0.77
C ARG A 95 -4.50 1.77 0.53
N LYS A 96 -5.81 2.02 0.48
CA LYS A 96 -6.60 2.44 1.66
C LYS A 96 -6.65 1.34 2.73
N TYR A 97 -6.84 0.09 2.31
CA TYR A 97 -7.04 -1.05 3.22
C TYR A 97 -5.78 -1.89 3.44
N HIS A 98 -4.68 -1.64 2.72
CA HIS A 98 -3.42 -2.38 2.81
C HIS A 98 -2.93 -2.50 4.26
N MET A 99 -2.91 -1.39 5.00
CA MET A 99 -2.47 -1.37 6.39
C MET A 99 -3.46 -2.07 7.33
N ILE A 100 -4.76 -1.88 7.13
CA ILE A 100 -5.79 -2.55 7.93
C ILE A 100 -5.67 -4.07 7.77
N LYS A 101 -5.62 -4.56 6.52
CA LYS A 101 -5.42 -5.99 6.22
C LYS A 101 -4.11 -6.51 6.78
N PHE A 102 -3.02 -5.74 6.71
CA PHE A 102 -1.73 -6.12 7.26
C PHE A 102 -1.78 -6.31 8.77
N PHE A 103 -2.36 -5.37 9.51
CA PHE A 103 -2.47 -5.47 10.96
C PHE A 103 -3.41 -6.59 11.39
N GLU A 104 -4.56 -6.76 10.72
CA GLU A 104 -5.46 -7.87 11.01
C GLU A 104 -4.79 -9.22 10.75
N ARG A 105 -4.11 -9.38 9.61
CA ARG A 105 -3.34 -10.59 9.31
C ARG A 105 -2.29 -10.87 10.38
N GLN A 106 -1.49 -9.87 10.75
CA GLN A 106 -0.48 -10.03 11.82
C GLN A 106 -1.10 -10.38 13.18
N LYS A 107 -2.25 -9.79 13.53
CA LYS A 107 -2.95 -10.13 14.78
C LYS A 107 -3.42 -11.59 14.76
N ILE A 108 -4.01 -12.03 13.66
CA ILE A 108 -4.49 -13.40 13.46
C ILE A 108 -3.31 -14.37 13.52
N GLU A 109 -2.24 -14.14 12.75
CA GLU A 109 -1.02 -14.96 12.76
C GLU A 109 -0.42 -15.12 14.18
N ARG A 110 -0.34 -14.02 14.94
CA ARG A 110 0.16 -14.06 16.33
C ARG A 110 -0.76 -14.86 17.25
N ARG A 111 -2.08 -14.71 17.12
CA ARG A 111 -3.06 -15.47 17.93
C ARG A 111 -3.02 -16.95 17.56
N LEU A 112 -2.93 -17.27 16.28
CA LEU A 112 -2.83 -18.62 15.76
C LEU A 112 -1.57 -19.32 16.29
N SER A 113 -0.41 -18.66 16.19
CA SER A 113 0.85 -19.18 16.72
C SER A 113 0.80 -19.43 18.23
N LYS A 114 0.14 -18.54 19.00
CA LYS A 114 -0.08 -18.76 20.44
C LYS A 114 -1.00 -19.95 20.72
N ALA A 115 -2.10 -20.09 19.98
CA ALA A 115 -3.05 -21.19 20.14
C ALA A 115 -2.41 -22.54 19.80
N GLN A 116 -1.64 -22.61 18.70
CA GLN A 116 -0.89 -23.79 18.30
C GLN A 116 0.13 -24.20 19.36
N ARG A 117 0.97 -23.26 19.84
CA ARG A 117 1.94 -23.54 20.90
C ARG A 117 1.28 -24.02 22.19
N ALA A 118 0.14 -23.45 22.58
CA ALA A 118 -0.58 -23.90 23.77
C ALA A 118 -1.09 -25.34 23.62
N LEU A 119 -1.58 -25.72 22.44
CA LEU A 119 -2.00 -27.09 22.15
C LEU A 119 -0.81 -28.06 22.15
N GLU A 120 0.32 -27.68 21.56
CA GLU A 120 1.56 -28.49 21.55
C GLU A 120 2.09 -28.73 22.98
N ILE A 121 2.08 -27.71 23.84
CA ILE A 121 2.52 -27.84 25.24
C ILE A 121 1.57 -28.75 26.05
N ALA A 122 0.25 -28.65 25.79
CA ALA A 122 -0.76 -29.51 26.40
C ALA A 122 -0.58 -30.98 25.99
N GLU A 123 -0.30 -31.24 24.71
CA GLU A 123 -0.06 -32.58 24.16
C GLU A 123 1.25 -33.18 24.69
N GLY A 124 2.28 -32.35 24.89
CA GLY A 124 3.54 -32.75 25.50
C GLY A 124 3.48 -33.00 27.01
N GLY A 125 2.30 -32.96 27.63
CA GLY A 125 2.09 -33.23 29.05
C GLY A 125 2.66 -32.17 30.00
N LYS A 126 3.08 -31.01 29.48
CA LYS A 126 3.69 -29.93 30.25
C LYS A 126 2.66 -28.96 30.86
N ASP A 127 1.46 -28.90 30.29
CA ASP A 127 0.31 -28.17 30.83
C ASP A 127 -0.88 -29.10 31.06
N LYS A 128 -1.56 -28.92 32.19
CA LYS A 128 -2.84 -29.60 32.49
C LYS A 128 -4.01 -28.74 32.02
N LEU A 129 -4.15 -28.61 30.70
CA LEU A 129 -5.41 -28.12 30.13
C LEU A 129 -6.48 -29.21 30.29
N SER A 130 -7.64 -28.84 30.80
CA SER A 130 -8.78 -29.75 30.81
C SER A 130 -9.21 -30.12 29.38
N ALA A 131 -9.90 -31.25 29.22
CA ALA A 131 -10.41 -31.66 27.91
C ALA A 131 -11.28 -30.58 27.25
N ALA A 132 -12.12 -29.89 28.04
CA ALA A 132 -12.97 -28.81 27.58
C ALA A 132 -12.17 -27.59 27.10
N GLU A 133 -11.13 -27.18 27.84
CA GLU A 133 -10.26 -26.07 27.42
C GLU A 133 -9.48 -26.41 26.15
N ARG A 134 -9.01 -27.66 26.02
CA ARG A 134 -8.33 -28.12 24.81
C ARG A 134 -9.25 -28.05 23.60
N GLU A 135 -10.50 -28.51 23.73
CA GLU A 135 -11.50 -28.42 22.66
C GLU A 135 -11.79 -26.97 22.28
N GLN A 136 -11.94 -26.07 23.26
CA GLN A 136 -12.13 -24.64 22.99
C GLN A 136 -10.93 -24.03 22.24
N LYS A 137 -9.69 -24.41 22.60
CA LYS A 137 -8.49 -23.94 21.89
C LYS A 137 -8.41 -24.45 20.46
N VAL A 138 -8.84 -25.68 20.21
CA VAL A 138 -8.96 -26.24 18.85
C VAL A 138 -9.97 -25.45 18.03
N ARG A 139 -11.17 -25.23 18.58
CA ARG A 139 -12.21 -24.40 17.91
C ARG A 139 -11.70 -22.99 17.62
N GLN A 140 -10.99 -22.38 18.57
CA GLN A 140 -10.40 -21.05 18.41
C GLN A 140 -9.34 -21.04 17.29
N ARG A 141 -8.49 -22.06 17.22
CA ARG A 141 -7.50 -22.21 16.13
C ARG A 141 -8.21 -22.29 14.78
N ASP A 142 -9.26 -23.09 14.66
CA ASP A 142 -9.97 -23.29 13.40
C ASP A 142 -10.65 -22.01 12.92
N GLN A 143 -11.29 -21.26 13.82
CA GLN A 143 -11.82 -19.93 13.51
C GLN A 143 -10.74 -18.95 13.04
N LEU A 144 -9.56 -18.97 13.68
CA LEU A 144 -8.45 -18.10 13.27
C LEU A 144 -7.88 -18.46 11.89
N LEU A 145 -7.98 -19.73 11.47
CA LEU A 145 -7.59 -20.16 10.12
C LEU A 145 -8.57 -19.63 9.08
N GLU A 146 -9.88 -19.71 9.34
CA GLU A 146 -10.92 -19.13 8.49
C GLU A 146 -10.74 -17.61 8.36
N ASP A 147 -10.49 -16.91 9.48
CA ASP A 147 -10.21 -15.47 9.49
C ASP A 147 -8.97 -15.11 8.66
N LEU A 148 -7.90 -15.92 8.77
CA LEU A 148 -6.67 -15.71 8.02
C LEU A 148 -6.89 -15.87 6.52
N GLU A 149 -7.64 -16.89 6.13
CA GLU A 149 -8.01 -17.14 4.74
C GLU A 149 -8.83 -15.98 4.17
N TYR A 150 -9.80 -15.49 4.93
CA TYR A 150 -10.61 -14.33 4.55
C TYR A 150 -9.74 -13.09 4.32
N VAL A 151 -8.88 -12.72 5.28
CA VAL A 151 -8.02 -11.52 5.15
C VAL A 151 -7.06 -11.64 3.96
N THR A 152 -6.54 -12.84 3.70
CA THR A 152 -5.56 -13.08 2.63
C THR A 152 -6.21 -12.97 1.26
N HIS A 153 -7.38 -13.60 1.08
CA HIS A 153 -8.05 -13.71 -0.23
C HIS A 153 -9.13 -12.65 -0.48
N PHE A 154 -9.39 -11.76 0.48
CA PHE A 154 -10.36 -10.67 0.29
C PHE A 154 -10.02 -9.82 -0.96
N PRO A 155 -11.01 -9.56 -1.85
CA PRO A 155 -10.82 -8.79 -3.08
C PRO A 155 -10.09 -7.46 -2.86
N ARG A 156 -9.29 -7.05 -3.86
CA ARG A 156 -8.49 -5.83 -3.82
C ARG A 156 -9.24 -4.60 -4.33
#